data_AF-A0A9P6E017-F1
#
_entry.id   AF-A0A9P6E017-F1
#
_cell.length_a   1.000
_cell.length_b   1.000
_cell.length_c   1.000
_cell.angle_alpha   90.00
_cell.angle_beta   90.00
_cell.angle_gamma   90.00
#
_symmetry.space_group_name_H-M   'P 1'
#
loop_
_entity.id
_entity.type
_entity.pdbx_description
1 polymer ?
#
loop_
_entity_poly.entity_id
_entity_poly.type
_entity_poly.pdbx_seq_one_letter_code
_entity_poly.pdbx_strand_id
1 'polypeptide(L)'
;MLLPRQSTSSALDVNRHLAAQNISTSTSGGSLSRTAKRKMQQELAVDPTVYQYDEVFDRMKEAQIKAKTTKEQESQERKPKYIGALLTTAATRKLDYIRAEEKLIQREREMEGNEFADKEKFVTQAYKDQMAEVRRAEEEEKKREELERSKKGTTGMTHFYRELLQKSEVEHAATVAAMSSSSGVKGPTLPNEPVNLTISKPLKPAVKSDALLAHLAREEGKQIELNDDNQIVDKRELLSAGLNLSGVNTRRLGGLLSSRSKGGQSEPVETHRAAGTAASKKEIRERQARLLERQLAEEQERIAQIKEMREAEERERVVKKRNNEEEVQSARQRYLERKRRKVEAESTETSPTVADTG
;
A
#
# COMPACT_ATOMS: atom_id res chain seq x y z
N MET A 1 -9.16 37.83 -39.41
CA MET A 1 -8.22 36.84 -39.97
C MET A 1 -7.01 36.75 -39.04
N LEU A 2 -6.97 35.77 -38.13
CA LEU A 2 -5.81 35.48 -37.29
C LEU A 2 -5.17 34.19 -37.80
N LEU A 3 -3.91 34.28 -38.23
CA LEU A 3 -3.10 33.14 -38.69
C LEU A 3 -2.60 32.32 -37.48
N PRO A 4 -2.56 30.98 -37.56
CA PRO A 4 -1.97 30.16 -36.51
C PRO A 4 -0.45 30.14 -36.64
N ARG A 5 0.25 30.40 -35.52
CA ARG A 5 1.71 30.23 -35.38
C ARG A 5 2.06 28.74 -35.43
N GLN A 6 2.68 28.29 -36.51
CA GLN A 6 3.45 27.04 -36.50
C GLN A 6 4.82 27.31 -35.87
N SER A 7 5.20 26.52 -34.86
CA SER A 7 6.57 26.03 -34.57
C SER A 7 6.80 25.84 -33.07
N THR A 8 7.08 24.59 -32.67
CA THR A 8 8.06 24.22 -31.61
C THR A 8 8.40 22.72 -31.62
N SER A 9 7.77 21.87 -32.46
CA SER A 9 8.10 20.43 -32.50
C SER A 9 9.46 20.11 -33.12
N SER A 10 9.89 20.84 -34.17
CA SER A 10 11.14 20.53 -34.87
C SER A 10 12.41 20.75 -34.01
N ALA A 11 12.39 21.72 -33.09
CA ALA A 11 13.54 22.00 -32.23
C ALA A 11 13.74 20.93 -31.13
N LEU A 12 12.67 20.26 -30.71
CA LEU A 12 12.74 19.15 -29.75
C LEU A 12 13.17 17.85 -30.44
N ASP A 13 12.72 17.62 -31.67
CA ASP A 13 13.13 16.46 -32.46
C ASP A 13 14.61 16.54 -32.89
N VAL A 14 15.11 17.73 -33.22
CA VAL A 14 16.54 17.96 -33.52
C VAL A 14 17.40 17.73 -32.28
N ASN A 15 16.97 18.19 -31.10
CA ASN A 15 17.69 17.93 -29.85
C ASN A 15 17.68 16.45 -29.44
N ARG A 16 16.59 15.71 -29.73
CA ARG A 16 16.52 14.26 -29.49
C ARG A 16 17.42 13.48 -30.46
N HIS A 17 17.52 13.91 -31.72
CA HIS A 17 18.44 13.32 -32.70
C HIS A 17 19.91 13.59 -32.38
N LEU A 18 20.24 14.79 -31.89
CA LEU A 18 21.60 15.14 -31.44
C LEU A 18 21.96 14.42 -30.14
N ALA A 19 21.02 14.22 -29.22
CA ALA A 19 21.23 13.39 -28.02
C ALA A 19 21.46 11.91 -28.37
N ALA A 20 20.72 11.36 -29.34
CA ALA A 20 20.92 9.98 -29.83
C ALA A 20 22.27 9.79 -30.54
N GLN A 21 22.74 10.80 -31.29
CA GLN A 21 24.07 10.80 -31.89
C GLN A 21 25.18 10.93 -30.82
N ASN A 22 24.96 11.71 -29.76
CA ASN A 22 25.93 11.86 -28.67
C ASN A 22 25.98 10.65 -27.70
N ILE A 23 24.91 9.87 -27.61
CA ILE A 23 24.93 8.58 -26.88
C ILE A 23 25.76 7.55 -27.67
N SER A 24 25.68 7.57 -29.00
CA SER A 24 26.50 6.69 -29.86
C SER A 24 27.99 7.04 -29.83
N THR A 25 28.38 8.27 -29.48
CA THR A 25 29.79 8.71 -29.39
C THR A 25 30.37 8.64 -27.98
N SER A 26 29.55 8.56 -26.94
CA SER A 26 30.01 8.46 -25.54
C SER A 26 30.29 7.03 -25.07
N THR A 27 29.79 6.00 -25.77
CA THR A 27 30.19 4.59 -25.55
C THR A 27 31.40 4.15 -26.38
N SER A 28 31.93 5.01 -27.25
CA SER A 28 33.04 4.71 -28.16
C SER A 28 34.38 5.31 -27.72
N GLY A 29 34.68 5.30 -26.41
CA GLY A 29 35.95 5.76 -25.84
C GLY A 29 37.15 4.81 -26.04
N GLY A 30 37.04 3.84 -26.94
CA GLY A 30 38.13 2.94 -27.32
C GLY A 30 37.69 2.08 -28.49
N SER A 31 38.39 2.18 -29.62
CA SER A 31 38.20 1.23 -30.72
C SER A 31 38.44 -0.18 -30.17
N LEU A 32 37.36 -0.96 -30.00
CA LEU A 32 37.46 -2.37 -29.65
C LEU A 32 38.46 -3.05 -30.58
N SER A 33 39.45 -3.73 -30.00
CA SER A 33 40.44 -4.49 -30.76
C SER A 33 39.75 -5.42 -31.75
N ARG A 34 40.39 -5.67 -32.91
CA ARG A 34 39.87 -6.57 -33.96
C ARG A 34 39.50 -7.95 -33.40
N THR A 35 40.25 -8.42 -32.39
CA THR A 35 39.99 -9.66 -31.66
C THR A 35 38.72 -9.59 -30.82
N ALA A 36 38.47 -8.47 -30.14
CA ALA A 36 37.27 -8.24 -29.34
C ALA A 36 36.01 -8.17 -30.22
N LYS A 37 36.07 -7.49 -31.37
CA LYS A 37 34.95 -7.45 -32.33
C LYS A 37 34.59 -8.83 -32.87
N ARG A 38 35.59 -9.66 -33.17
CA ARG A 38 35.37 -11.04 -33.64
C ARG A 38 34.73 -11.92 -32.55
N LYS A 39 35.15 -11.78 -31.28
CA LYS A 39 34.52 -12.49 -30.15
C LYS A 39 33.07 -12.05 -29.95
N MET A 40 32.82 -10.74 -29.96
CA MET A 40 31.46 -10.19 -29.85
C MET A 40 30.54 -10.70 -30.97
N GLN A 41 31.02 -10.77 -32.22
CA GLN A 41 30.26 -11.33 -33.34
C GLN A 41 30.01 -12.85 -33.19
N GLN A 42 30.99 -13.61 -32.68
CA GLN A 42 30.80 -15.03 -32.39
C GLN A 42 29.76 -15.24 -31.29
N GLU A 43 29.79 -14.43 -30.24
CA GLU A 43 28.84 -14.48 -29.13
C GLU A 43 27.43 -14.07 -29.59
N LEU A 44 27.29 -13.00 -30.38
CA LEU A 44 26.02 -12.58 -30.99
C LEU A 44 25.45 -13.61 -31.97
N ALA A 45 26.31 -14.36 -32.67
CA ALA A 45 25.88 -15.43 -33.58
C ALA A 45 25.37 -16.66 -32.81
N VAL A 46 25.89 -16.92 -31.61
CA VAL A 46 25.38 -17.97 -30.71
C VAL A 46 24.06 -17.52 -30.07
N ASP A 47 24.00 -16.29 -29.57
CA ASP A 47 22.79 -15.73 -28.97
C ASP A 47 22.73 -14.18 -29.16
N PRO A 48 21.73 -13.65 -29.86
CA PRO A 48 21.58 -12.21 -30.07
C PRO A 48 21.22 -11.43 -28.79
N THR A 49 20.88 -12.11 -27.70
CA THR A 49 20.45 -11.52 -26.42
C THR A 49 21.58 -11.31 -25.42
N VAL A 50 22.79 -11.79 -25.72
CA VAL A 50 23.97 -11.78 -24.82
C VAL A 50 24.28 -10.38 -24.27
N TYR A 51 24.02 -9.33 -25.04
CA TYR A 51 24.33 -7.95 -24.69
C TYR A 51 23.09 -7.10 -24.34
N GLN A 52 21.90 -7.70 -24.23
CA GLN A 52 20.63 -6.97 -23.98
C GLN A 52 20.33 -6.77 -22.48
N TYR A 53 21.33 -6.79 -21.61
CA TYR A 53 21.14 -6.70 -20.16
C TYR A 53 20.48 -5.38 -19.73
N ASP A 54 20.97 -4.25 -20.24
CA ASP A 54 20.44 -2.93 -19.91
C ASP A 54 19.00 -2.78 -20.38
N GLU A 55 18.67 -3.26 -21.59
CA GLU A 55 17.29 -3.23 -22.09
C GLU A 55 16.32 -4.03 -21.23
N VAL A 56 16.72 -5.21 -20.75
CA VAL A 56 15.91 -6.04 -19.85
C VAL A 56 15.74 -5.37 -18.49
N PHE A 57 16.82 -4.79 -17.95
CA PHE A 57 16.80 -4.10 -16.68
C PHE A 57 15.91 -2.84 -16.72
N ASP A 58 16.03 -2.04 -17.77
CA ASP A 58 15.22 -0.83 -17.98
C ASP A 58 13.74 -1.19 -18.10
N ARG A 59 13.40 -2.24 -18.88
CA ARG A 59 12.00 -2.72 -18.99
C ARG A 59 11.46 -3.24 -17.64
N MET A 60 12.26 -3.95 -16.87
CA MET A 60 11.87 -4.40 -15.53
C MET A 60 11.62 -3.20 -14.60
N LYS A 61 12.45 -2.16 -14.68
CA LYS A 61 12.27 -0.92 -13.92
C LYS A 61 11.04 -0.16 -14.35
N GLU A 62 10.77 -0.04 -15.65
CA GLU A 62 9.55 0.56 -16.16
C GLU A 62 8.29 -0.19 -15.68
N ALA A 63 8.30 -1.53 -15.71
CA ALA A 63 7.19 -2.33 -15.19
C ALA A 63 6.98 -2.12 -13.69
N GLN A 64 8.06 -2.05 -12.90
CA GLN A 64 7.99 -1.72 -11.47
C GLN A 64 7.44 -0.31 -11.23
N ILE A 65 7.84 0.68 -12.03
CA ILE A 65 7.34 2.05 -11.92
C ILE A 65 5.84 2.10 -12.25
N LYS A 66 5.41 1.45 -13.34
CA LYS A 66 3.98 1.35 -13.70
C LYS A 66 3.16 0.68 -12.60
N ALA A 67 3.66 -0.40 -11.99
CA ALA A 67 2.98 -1.06 -10.88
C ALA A 67 2.90 -0.18 -9.61
N LYS A 68 3.89 0.69 -9.38
CA LYS A 68 3.85 1.68 -8.29
C LYS A 68 2.86 2.80 -8.57
N THR A 69 2.84 3.36 -9.78
CA THR A 69 1.90 4.42 -10.12
C THR A 69 0.45 3.95 -10.06
N THR A 70 0.16 2.71 -10.48
CA THR A 70 -1.19 2.14 -10.31
C THR A 70 -1.57 1.97 -8.84
N LYS A 71 -0.62 1.55 -7.98
CA LYS A 71 -0.86 1.46 -6.53
C LYS A 71 -1.08 2.83 -5.88
N GLU A 72 -0.40 3.87 -6.38
CA GLU A 72 -0.59 5.25 -5.93
C GLU A 72 -1.92 5.83 -6.39
N GLN A 73 -2.37 5.52 -7.60
CA GLN A 73 -3.72 5.88 -8.06
C GLN A 73 -4.78 5.17 -7.20
N GLU A 74 -4.61 3.88 -6.95
CA GLU A 74 -5.51 3.12 -6.07
C GLU A 74 -5.50 3.69 -4.63
N SER A 75 -4.35 4.15 -4.13
CA SER A 75 -4.27 4.75 -2.79
C SER A 75 -4.96 6.12 -2.72
N GLN A 76 -4.96 6.89 -3.80
CA GLN A 76 -5.70 8.16 -3.90
C GLN A 76 -7.21 7.94 -3.96
N GLU A 77 -7.67 6.88 -4.63
CA GLU A 77 -9.10 6.53 -4.72
C GLU A 77 -9.65 5.87 -3.44
N ARG A 78 -8.77 5.29 -2.61
CA ARG A 78 -9.17 4.61 -1.37
C ARG A 78 -9.75 5.60 -0.37
N LYS A 79 -11.00 5.33 0.02
CA LYS A 79 -11.70 6.04 1.11
C LYS A 79 -10.95 5.90 2.44
N PRO A 80 -11.09 6.87 3.37
CA PRO A 80 -10.39 6.82 4.64
C PRO A 80 -10.81 5.59 5.46
N LYS A 81 -9.81 4.92 6.03
CA LYS A 81 -9.92 3.59 6.64
C LYS A 81 -11.02 3.47 7.71
N TYR A 82 -11.29 4.54 8.46
CA TYR A 82 -12.17 4.50 9.62
C TYR A 82 -13.49 5.24 9.45
N ILE A 83 -13.62 6.19 8.50
CA ILE A 83 -14.86 6.99 8.40
C ILE A 83 -16.06 6.10 8.07
N GLY A 84 -15.88 5.12 7.17
CA GLY A 84 -16.94 4.21 6.77
C GLY A 84 -17.41 3.38 7.97
N ALA A 85 -16.47 2.81 8.74
CA ALA A 85 -16.78 2.03 9.92
C ALA A 85 -17.48 2.85 11.01
N LEU A 86 -17.10 4.12 11.20
CA LEU A 86 -17.74 5.02 12.15
C LEU A 86 -19.19 5.34 11.72
N LEU A 87 -19.40 5.62 10.43
CA LEU A 87 -20.73 5.89 9.89
C LEU A 87 -21.64 4.66 9.96
N THR A 88 -21.12 3.47 9.63
CA THR A 88 -21.89 2.22 9.77
C THR A 88 -22.23 1.95 11.23
N THR A 89 -21.28 2.14 12.16
CA THR A 89 -21.53 1.95 13.60
C THR A 89 -22.55 2.96 14.13
N ALA A 90 -22.53 4.20 13.65
CA ALA A 90 -23.54 5.18 14.01
C ALA A 90 -24.93 4.78 13.49
N ALA A 91 -25.01 4.24 12.27
CA ALA A 91 -26.24 3.72 11.69
C ALA A 91 -26.77 2.50 12.44
N THR A 92 -25.91 1.52 12.80
CA THR A 92 -26.34 0.35 13.58
C THR A 92 -26.88 0.77 14.94
N ARG A 93 -26.21 1.68 15.65
CA ARG A 93 -26.71 2.20 16.95
C ARG A 93 -28.08 2.86 16.84
N LYS A 94 -28.37 3.56 15.74
CA LYS A 94 -29.68 4.16 15.50
C LYS A 94 -30.75 3.09 15.30
N LEU A 95 -30.45 2.05 14.53
CA LEU A 95 -31.34 0.91 14.34
C LEU A 95 -31.57 0.15 15.66
N ASP A 96 -30.50 -0.07 16.43
CA ASP A 96 -30.56 -0.73 17.74
C ASP A 96 -31.41 0.05 18.73
N TYR A 97 -31.29 1.39 18.73
CA TYR A 97 -32.11 2.28 19.54
C TYR A 97 -33.60 2.13 19.20
N ILE A 98 -33.95 2.20 17.91
CA ILE A 98 -35.33 2.04 17.45
C ILE A 98 -35.88 0.65 17.83
N ARG A 99 -35.07 -0.40 17.66
CA ARG A 99 -35.44 -1.78 18.04
C ARG A 99 -35.66 -1.91 19.55
N ALA A 100 -34.86 -1.23 20.37
CA ALA A 100 -35.02 -1.23 21.82
C ALA A 100 -36.32 -0.53 22.25
N GLU A 101 -36.63 0.63 21.65
CA GLU A 101 -37.90 1.33 21.88
C GLU A 101 -39.10 0.48 21.47
N GLU A 102 -39.05 -0.21 20.32
CA GLU A 102 -40.14 -1.09 19.87
C GLU A 102 -40.38 -2.23 20.87
N LYS A 103 -39.30 -2.91 21.30
CA LYS A 103 -39.39 -3.98 22.31
C LYS A 103 -39.92 -3.47 23.64
N LEU A 104 -39.57 -2.25 24.03
CA LEU A 104 -40.10 -1.60 25.23
C LEU A 104 -41.62 -1.40 25.10
N ILE A 105 -42.08 -0.78 24.00
CA ILE A 105 -43.50 -0.54 23.73
C ILE A 105 -44.29 -1.85 23.67
N GLN A 106 -43.71 -2.89 23.04
CA GLN A 106 -44.34 -4.20 22.98
C GLN A 106 -44.49 -4.81 24.38
N ARG A 107 -43.43 -4.72 25.21
CA ARG A 107 -43.46 -5.21 26.59
C ARG A 107 -44.46 -4.44 27.45
N GLU A 108 -44.58 -3.12 27.27
CA GLU A 108 -45.60 -2.31 27.94
C GLU A 108 -47.02 -2.76 27.56
N ARG A 109 -47.28 -3.01 26.27
CA ARG A 109 -48.58 -3.53 25.81
C ARG A 109 -48.89 -4.93 26.34
N GLU A 110 -47.89 -5.80 26.44
CA GLU A 110 -48.05 -7.14 27.02
C GLU A 110 -48.37 -7.06 28.53
N MET A 111 -47.77 -6.09 29.23
CA MET A 111 -48.04 -5.82 30.65
C MET A 111 -49.44 -5.22 30.87
N GLU A 112 -49.89 -4.31 30.00
CA GLU A 112 -51.26 -3.77 29.97
C GLU A 112 -52.31 -4.86 29.62
N GLY A 113 -51.88 -5.95 28.99
CA GLY A 113 -52.67 -7.16 28.78
C GLY A 113 -54.01 -6.90 28.10
N ASN A 114 -55.10 -7.15 28.84
CA ASN A 114 -56.47 -7.01 28.34
C ASN A 114 -57.12 -5.66 28.69
N GLU A 115 -56.44 -4.77 29.44
CA GLU A 115 -57.03 -3.52 29.93
C GLU A 115 -57.50 -2.58 28.80
N PHE A 116 -56.93 -2.75 27.61
CA PHE A 116 -57.27 -1.98 26.42
C PHE A 116 -57.65 -2.85 25.21
N ALA A 117 -58.07 -4.11 25.44
CA ALA A 117 -58.50 -5.01 24.37
C ALA A 117 -59.76 -4.51 23.65
N ASP A 118 -60.67 -3.86 24.39
CA ASP A 118 -61.93 -3.32 23.87
C ASP A 118 -61.77 -1.94 23.18
N LYS A 119 -60.57 -1.35 23.21
CA LYS A 119 -60.30 -0.04 22.60
C LYS A 119 -59.63 -0.18 21.23
N GLU A 120 -60.00 0.70 20.32
CA GLU A 120 -59.44 0.71 18.96
C GLU A 120 -57.95 1.08 18.97
N LYS A 121 -57.15 0.33 18.20
CA LYS A 121 -55.70 0.54 18.06
C LYS A 121 -55.42 1.42 16.84
N PHE A 122 -55.07 2.68 17.07
CA PHE A 122 -54.70 3.61 16.01
C PHE A 122 -53.18 3.60 15.78
N VAL A 123 -52.77 3.19 14.59
CA VAL A 123 -51.37 3.18 14.18
C VAL A 123 -51.18 4.15 13.02
N THR A 124 -50.29 5.14 13.19
CA THR A 124 -49.96 6.11 12.14
C THR A 124 -49.21 5.42 10.99
N GLN A 125 -49.35 5.93 9.77
CA GLN A 125 -48.65 5.38 8.60
C GLN A 125 -47.12 5.38 8.81
N ALA A 126 -46.57 6.46 9.35
CA ALA A 126 -45.14 6.58 9.68
C ALA A 126 -44.64 5.47 10.62
N TYR A 127 -45.43 5.06 11.61
CA TYR A 127 -45.06 3.96 12.49
C TYR A 127 -45.09 2.62 11.74
N LYS A 128 -46.07 2.39 10.87
CA LYS A 128 -46.10 1.17 10.02
C LYS A 128 -44.88 1.09 9.12
N ASP A 129 -44.48 2.21 8.54
CA ASP A 129 -43.30 2.31 7.68
C ASP A 129 -42.01 2.05 8.47
N GLN A 130 -41.88 2.63 9.67
CA GLN A 130 -40.75 2.39 10.57
C GLN A 130 -40.65 0.90 10.97
N MET A 131 -41.77 0.24 11.25
CA MET A 131 -41.79 -1.20 11.57
C MET A 131 -41.42 -2.07 10.37
N ALA A 132 -41.83 -1.68 9.16
CA ALA A 132 -41.43 -2.38 7.95
C ALA A 132 -39.92 -2.21 7.68
N GLU A 133 -39.38 -1.01 7.92
CA GLU A 133 -37.95 -0.71 7.75
C GLU A 133 -37.07 -1.49 8.75
N VAL A 134 -37.46 -1.55 10.02
CA VAL A 134 -36.75 -2.33 11.06
C VAL A 134 -36.76 -3.82 10.71
N ARG A 135 -37.91 -4.39 10.33
CA ARG A 135 -38.01 -5.80 9.93
C ARG A 135 -37.14 -6.13 8.72
N ARG A 136 -37.14 -5.25 7.72
CA ARG A 136 -36.29 -5.41 6.53
C ARG A 136 -34.80 -5.37 6.91
N ALA A 137 -34.41 -4.42 7.76
CA ALA A 137 -33.03 -4.31 8.23
C ALA A 137 -32.58 -5.55 9.02
N GLU A 138 -33.46 -6.13 9.84
CA GLU A 138 -33.18 -7.38 10.58
C GLU A 138 -33.01 -8.60 9.66
N GLU A 139 -33.86 -8.74 8.65
CA GLU A 139 -33.72 -9.83 7.66
C GLU A 139 -32.43 -9.70 6.85
N GLU A 140 -32.05 -8.48 6.46
CA GLU A 140 -30.80 -8.19 5.74
C GLU A 140 -29.58 -8.45 6.64
N GLU A 141 -29.62 -8.04 7.92
CA GLU A 141 -28.56 -8.30 8.89
C GLU A 141 -28.39 -9.81 9.12
N LYS A 142 -29.50 -10.55 9.31
CA LYS A 142 -29.48 -12.00 9.51
C LYS A 142 -28.90 -12.75 8.32
N LYS A 143 -29.31 -12.40 7.08
CA LYS A 143 -28.73 -12.96 5.86
C LYS A 143 -27.24 -12.66 5.76
N ARG A 144 -26.81 -11.46 6.13
CA ARG A 144 -25.40 -11.10 6.14
C ARG A 144 -24.61 -11.89 7.18
N GLU A 145 -25.14 -12.05 8.39
CA GLU A 145 -24.51 -12.84 9.44
C GLU A 145 -24.36 -14.31 9.03
N GLU A 146 -25.37 -14.90 8.38
CA GLU A 146 -25.31 -16.26 7.85
C GLU A 146 -24.19 -16.43 6.80
N LEU A 147 -24.05 -15.46 5.89
CA LEU A 147 -22.96 -15.43 4.90
C LEU A 147 -21.58 -15.19 5.52
N GLU A 148 -21.49 -14.36 6.57
CA GLU A 148 -20.22 -14.14 7.28
C GLU A 148 -19.85 -15.37 8.12
N ARG A 149 -20.84 -16.05 8.71
CA ARG A 149 -20.65 -17.31 9.44
C ARG A 149 -20.17 -18.43 8.53
N SER A 150 -20.68 -18.52 7.29
CA SER A 150 -20.18 -19.49 6.32
C SER A 150 -18.73 -19.21 5.87
N LYS A 151 -18.29 -17.94 5.92
CA LYS A 151 -16.93 -17.51 5.56
C LYS A 151 -15.92 -17.58 6.71
N LYS A 152 -16.36 -17.85 7.94
CA LYS A 152 -15.53 -17.78 9.16
C LYS A 152 -14.37 -18.80 9.22
N GLY A 153 -14.33 -19.78 8.32
CA GLY A 153 -13.26 -20.79 8.22
C GLY A 153 -11.96 -20.32 7.55
N THR A 154 -11.92 -19.13 6.94
CA THR A 154 -10.76 -18.68 6.15
C THR A 154 -9.87 -17.66 6.87
N THR A 155 -10.14 -17.32 8.13
CA THR A 155 -9.47 -16.20 8.80
C THR A 155 -8.39 -16.71 9.75
N GLY A 156 -7.12 -16.57 9.35
CA GLY A 156 -5.96 -16.95 10.16
C GLY A 156 -4.63 -16.51 9.55
N MET A 157 -3.53 -16.67 10.29
CA MET A 157 -2.17 -16.31 9.82
C MET A 157 -1.80 -17.04 8.53
N THR A 158 -2.27 -18.28 8.34
CA THR A 158 -2.10 -19.06 7.10
C THR A 158 -2.73 -18.38 5.89
N HIS A 159 -3.91 -17.77 6.05
CA HIS A 159 -4.56 -16.99 4.99
C HIS A 159 -3.76 -15.75 4.64
N PHE A 160 -3.25 -15.04 5.65
CA PHE A 160 -2.40 -13.86 5.45
C PHE A 160 -1.13 -14.23 4.67
N TYR A 161 -0.44 -15.31 5.06
CA TYR A 161 0.74 -15.77 4.32
C TYR A 161 0.39 -16.23 2.90
N ARG A 162 -0.72 -16.94 2.72
CA ARG A 162 -1.22 -17.31 1.38
C ARG A 162 -1.48 -16.09 0.52
N GLU A 163 -2.16 -15.07 1.05
CA GLU A 163 -2.45 -13.83 0.32
C GLU A 163 -1.18 -13.04 -0.01
N LEU A 164 -0.21 -12.99 0.92
CA LEU A 164 1.08 -12.36 0.68
C LEU A 164 1.86 -13.07 -0.43
N LEU A 165 1.90 -14.40 -0.40
CA LEU A 165 2.53 -15.21 -1.44
C LEU A 165 1.82 -15.03 -2.79
N GLN A 166 0.49 -15.09 -2.82
CA GLN A 166 -0.30 -14.83 -4.03
C GLN A 166 -0.04 -13.42 -4.60
N LYS A 167 0.04 -12.39 -3.76
CA LYS A 167 0.40 -11.03 -4.20
C LYS A 167 1.81 -11.01 -4.81
N SER A 168 2.77 -11.67 -4.17
CA SER A 168 4.14 -11.76 -4.70
C SER A 168 4.20 -12.53 -6.02
N GLU A 169 3.41 -13.60 -6.18
CA GLU A 169 3.29 -14.38 -7.41
C GLU A 169 2.67 -13.56 -8.54
N VAL A 170 1.61 -12.79 -8.25
CA VAL A 170 0.96 -11.92 -9.23
C VAL A 170 1.92 -10.80 -9.69
N GLU A 171 2.64 -10.17 -8.76
CA GLU A 171 3.65 -9.17 -9.10
C GLU A 171 4.76 -9.76 -9.97
N HIS A 172 5.26 -10.95 -9.59
CA HIS A 172 6.27 -11.66 -10.36
C HIS A 172 5.75 -12.06 -11.75
N ALA A 173 4.55 -12.64 -11.84
CA ALA A 173 3.93 -13.02 -13.10
C ALA A 173 3.73 -11.81 -14.03
N ALA A 174 3.33 -10.66 -13.50
CA ALA A 174 3.23 -9.42 -14.28
C ALA A 174 4.59 -8.96 -14.81
N THR A 175 5.65 -9.05 -14.01
CA THR A 175 7.02 -8.72 -14.47
C THR A 175 7.50 -9.68 -15.56
N VAL A 176 7.28 -10.99 -15.40
CA VAL A 176 7.65 -12.00 -16.41
C VAL A 176 6.81 -11.85 -17.69
N ALA A 177 5.53 -11.53 -17.58
CA ALA A 177 4.66 -11.24 -18.73
C ALA A 177 5.12 -9.98 -19.49
N ALA A 178 5.53 -8.92 -18.78
CA ALA A 178 6.09 -7.72 -19.40
C ALA A 178 7.44 -8.00 -20.11
N MET A 179 8.26 -8.87 -19.52
CA MET A 179 9.53 -9.30 -20.14
C MET A 179 9.30 -10.17 -21.38
N SER A 180 8.33 -11.09 -21.35
CA SER A 180 8.05 -12.02 -22.47
C SER A 180 7.26 -11.41 -23.62
N SER A 181 6.39 -10.42 -23.36
CA SER A 181 5.60 -9.72 -24.38
C SER A 181 6.41 -8.71 -25.21
N SER A 182 7.54 -8.24 -24.68
CA SER A 182 8.46 -7.35 -25.41
C SER A 182 9.44 -8.16 -26.27
N SER A 183 8.88 -8.70 -27.37
CA SER A 183 9.56 -9.39 -28.47
C SER A 183 11.05 -9.03 -28.65
N GLY A 184 11.92 -10.03 -28.46
CA GLY A 184 13.35 -9.96 -28.82
C GLY A 184 14.24 -10.88 -27.98
N VAL A 185 13.90 -11.04 -26.70
CA VAL A 185 14.69 -11.87 -25.77
C VAL A 185 14.25 -13.32 -25.87
N LYS A 186 14.72 -14.02 -26.91
CA LYS A 186 14.80 -15.49 -26.90
C LYS A 186 15.94 -15.88 -25.95
N GLY A 187 15.75 -15.70 -24.65
CA GLY A 187 16.53 -16.48 -23.69
C GLY A 187 16.31 -17.97 -23.96
N PRO A 188 17.15 -18.87 -23.46
CA PRO A 188 16.94 -20.31 -23.61
C PRO A 188 15.59 -20.68 -22.98
N THR A 189 14.55 -20.71 -23.79
CA THR A 189 13.25 -21.25 -23.43
C THR A 189 13.49 -22.74 -23.32
N LEU A 190 13.40 -23.27 -22.09
CA LEU A 190 13.27 -24.70 -21.90
C LEU A 190 12.15 -25.20 -22.83
N PRO A 191 12.38 -26.28 -23.59
CA PRO A 191 11.34 -26.88 -24.41
C PRO A 191 10.11 -27.10 -23.54
N ASN A 192 8.93 -26.79 -24.08
CA ASN A 192 7.63 -26.94 -23.43
C ASN A 192 7.22 -28.44 -23.37
N GLU A 193 8.17 -29.30 -23.00
CA GLU A 193 7.97 -30.69 -22.62
C GLU A 193 8.09 -30.79 -21.09
N PRO A 194 7.37 -31.70 -20.43
CA PRO A 194 7.53 -31.94 -19.00
C PRO A 194 8.91 -32.58 -18.75
N VAL A 195 9.95 -31.75 -18.67
CA VAL A 195 11.29 -32.21 -18.33
C VAL A 195 11.27 -32.58 -16.85
N ASN A 196 11.49 -33.87 -16.54
CA ASN A 196 11.69 -34.35 -15.18
C ASN A 196 12.77 -33.50 -14.49
N LEU A 197 12.37 -32.70 -13.50
CA LEU A 197 13.22 -31.82 -12.70
C LEU A 197 14.14 -32.58 -11.72
N THR A 198 14.46 -33.84 -12.00
CA THR A 198 15.52 -34.56 -11.30
C THR A 198 16.85 -33.96 -11.73
N ILE A 199 17.36 -33.03 -10.94
CA ILE A 199 18.73 -32.52 -11.02
C ILE A 199 19.66 -33.71 -10.74
N SER A 200 20.01 -34.47 -11.78
CA SER A 200 21.10 -35.42 -11.71
C SER A 200 22.38 -34.60 -11.57
N LYS A 201 23.04 -34.74 -10.41
CA LYS A 201 24.36 -34.13 -10.17
C LYS A 201 25.25 -34.43 -11.38
N PRO A 202 25.89 -33.43 -12.01
CA PRO A 202 26.69 -33.69 -13.20
C PRO A 202 27.69 -34.79 -12.85
N LEU A 203 27.78 -35.83 -13.70
CA LEU A 203 28.74 -36.91 -13.50
C LEU A 203 30.11 -36.26 -13.33
N LYS A 204 30.71 -36.40 -12.14
CA LYS A 204 32.10 -36.00 -11.93
C LYS A 204 32.92 -36.72 -13.02
N PRO A 205 33.83 -36.04 -13.72
CA PRO A 205 34.69 -36.74 -14.68
C PRO A 205 35.32 -37.91 -13.94
N ALA A 206 35.12 -39.13 -14.46
CA ALA A 206 35.67 -40.33 -13.86
C ALA A 206 37.19 -40.12 -13.74
N VAL A 207 37.71 -40.19 -12.51
CA VAL A 207 39.15 -40.10 -12.27
C VAL A 207 39.78 -41.26 -13.01
N LYS A 208 40.57 -40.97 -14.06
CA LYS A 208 41.25 -41.99 -14.85
C LYS A 208 42.16 -42.79 -13.91
N SER A 209 42.17 -44.11 -14.04
CA SER A 209 43.06 -44.96 -13.26
C SER A 209 44.51 -44.60 -13.53
N ASP A 210 45.35 -44.65 -12.50
CA ASP A 210 46.77 -44.29 -12.54
C ASP A 210 47.55 -45.03 -13.65
N ALA A 211 47.20 -46.29 -13.93
CA ALA A 211 47.78 -47.06 -15.04
C ALA A 211 47.52 -46.45 -16.43
N LEU A 212 46.30 -45.96 -16.68
CA LEU A 212 45.95 -45.28 -17.94
C LEU A 212 46.62 -43.91 -18.04
N LEU A 213 46.75 -43.23 -16.91
CA LEU A 213 47.43 -41.95 -16.84
C LEU A 213 48.93 -42.10 -17.17
N ALA A 214 49.57 -43.15 -16.64
CA ALA A 214 50.96 -43.48 -16.93
C ALA A 214 51.16 -43.86 -18.41
N HIS A 215 50.23 -44.60 -19.01
CA HIS A 215 50.29 -44.93 -20.43
C HIS A 215 50.26 -43.68 -21.32
N LEU A 216 49.29 -42.80 -21.09
CA LEU A 216 49.16 -41.54 -21.84
C LEU A 216 50.39 -40.64 -21.66
N ALA A 217 50.95 -40.57 -20.45
CA ALA A 217 52.14 -39.78 -20.20
C ALA A 217 53.41 -40.37 -20.85
N ARG A 218 53.52 -41.70 -20.96
CA ARG A 218 54.59 -42.36 -21.72
C ARG A 218 54.47 -42.10 -23.23
N GLU A 219 53.24 -42.06 -23.77
CA GLU A 219 52.99 -41.63 -25.15
C GLU A 219 53.40 -40.16 -25.37
N GLU A 220 53.24 -39.31 -24.37
CA GLU A 220 53.75 -37.92 -24.36
C GLU A 220 55.27 -37.82 -24.13
N GLY A 221 55.98 -38.94 -23.95
CA GLY A 221 57.44 -39.00 -23.78
C GLY A 221 57.94 -38.76 -22.34
N LYS A 222 57.06 -38.80 -21.33
CA LYS A 222 57.43 -38.71 -19.90
C LYS A 222 57.77 -40.09 -19.34
N GLN A 223 58.76 -40.18 -18.46
CA GLN A 223 59.24 -41.43 -17.88
C GLN A 223 58.61 -41.68 -16.51
N ILE A 224 57.50 -42.42 -16.51
CA ILE A 224 56.77 -42.71 -15.27
C ILE A 224 56.94 -44.17 -14.86
N GLU A 225 57.40 -44.37 -13.63
CA GLU A 225 57.50 -45.68 -12.97
C GLU A 225 56.21 -46.02 -12.21
N LEU A 226 55.77 -47.27 -12.35
CA LEU A 226 54.63 -47.85 -11.65
C LEU A 226 55.14 -48.91 -10.67
N ASN A 227 54.59 -48.95 -9.45
CA ASN A 227 54.78 -50.06 -8.51
C ASN A 227 54.02 -51.32 -8.97
N ASP A 228 54.29 -52.45 -8.33
CA ASP A 228 53.62 -53.75 -8.56
C ASP A 228 52.08 -53.68 -8.41
N ASP A 229 51.58 -52.72 -7.62
CA ASP A 229 50.15 -52.43 -7.46
C ASP A 229 49.56 -51.49 -8.54
N ASN A 230 50.29 -51.25 -9.64
CA ASN A 230 49.93 -50.32 -10.73
C ASN A 230 49.70 -48.86 -10.28
N GLN A 231 50.35 -48.45 -9.20
CA GLN A 231 50.31 -47.09 -8.67
C GLN A 231 51.55 -46.31 -9.11
N ILE A 232 51.37 -45.02 -9.42
CA ILE A 232 52.47 -44.14 -9.85
C ILE A 232 53.33 -43.77 -8.64
N VAL A 233 54.59 -44.17 -8.70
CA VAL A 233 55.58 -43.94 -7.63
C VAL A 233 55.92 -42.46 -7.54
N ASP A 234 56.25 -41.84 -8.68
CA ASP A 234 56.65 -40.44 -8.77
C ASP A 234 55.67 -39.62 -9.63
N LYS A 235 54.84 -38.82 -8.97
CA LYS A 235 53.85 -37.95 -9.64
C LYS A 235 54.45 -36.67 -10.23
N ARG A 236 55.74 -36.43 -10.02
CA ARG A 236 56.41 -35.18 -10.40
C ARG A 236 56.44 -34.95 -11.91
N GLU A 237 56.55 -36.00 -12.71
CA GLU A 237 56.58 -35.87 -14.18
C GLU A 237 55.18 -35.68 -14.80
N LEU A 238 54.12 -36.06 -14.06
CA LEU A 238 52.73 -35.79 -14.43
C LEU A 238 52.34 -34.33 -14.19
N LEU A 239 53.08 -33.65 -13.31
CA LEU A 239 52.89 -32.25 -13.01
C LEU A 239 53.50 -31.43 -14.15
N SER A 240 52.67 -30.65 -14.85
CA SER A 240 53.16 -29.69 -15.85
C SER A 240 54.16 -28.72 -15.20
N ALA A 241 55.23 -28.35 -15.92
CA ALA A 241 56.23 -27.38 -15.46
C ALA A 241 55.57 -26.05 -15.02
N GLY A 242 55.32 -25.93 -13.72
CA GLY A 242 54.56 -24.87 -13.08
C GLY A 242 54.29 -25.25 -11.61
N LEU A 243 54.22 -24.26 -10.72
CA LEU A 243 54.07 -24.47 -9.27
C LEU A 243 52.70 -25.11 -8.93
N ASN A 244 52.62 -26.44 -8.94
CA ASN A 244 51.40 -27.19 -8.63
C ASN A 244 51.21 -27.33 -7.11
N LEU A 245 50.66 -26.29 -6.48
CA LEU A 245 50.16 -26.35 -5.10
C LEU A 245 48.82 -27.11 -5.04
N SER A 246 48.82 -28.40 -5.38
CA SER A 246 47.64 -29.25 -5.25
C SER A 246 47.57 -29.90 -3.87
N GLY A 247 47.49 -29.06 -2.84
CA GLY A 247 46.95 -29.44 -1.53
C GLY A 247 45.62 -28.72 -1.31
N VAL A 248 44.68 -29.33 -0.56
CA VAL A 248 43.41 -28.69 -0.21
C VAL A 248 43.70 -27.38 0.52
N ASN A 249 43.24 -26.26 -0.04
CA ASN A 249 43.42 -24.92 0.52
C ASN A 249 42.53 -24.76 1.77
N THR A 250 43.03 -25.19 2.94
CA THR A 250 42.33 -25.17 4.23
C THR A 250 42.18 -23.77 4.85
N ARG A 251 42.58 -22.70 4.16
CA ARG A 251 42.49 -21.31 4.67
C ARG A 251 41.07 -20.72 4.71
N ARG A 252 40.03 -21.47 4.32
CA ARG A 252 38.63 -21.01 4.36
C ARG A 252 37.72 -21.89 5.23
N LEU A 253 38.20 -22.32 6.39
CA LEU A 253 37.42 -23.06 7.40
C LEU A 253 37.34 -22.38 8.78
N GLY A 254 37.81 -21.14 8.91
CA GLY A 254 37.78 -20.37 10.17
C GLY A 254 36.57 -19.46 10.37
N GLY A 255 35.51 -19.56 9.56
CA GLY A 255 34.45 -18.55 9.49
C GLY A 255 33.10 -18.92 10.10
N LEU A 256 32.91 -20.13 10.64
CA LEU A 256 31.56 -20.64 10.97
C LEU A 256 31.33 -21.04 12.44
N LEU A 257 32.14 -20.58 13.38
CA LEU A 257 31.93 -20.85 14.81
C LEU A 257 32.15 -19.62 15.68
N SER A 258 31.20 -18.66 15.62
CA SER A 258 30.95 -17.76 16.74
C SER A 258 29.51 -17.24 16.68
N SER A 259 28.58 -18.01 17.23
CA SER A 259 27.32 -17.47 17.75
C SER A 259 26.98 -18.21 19.05
N ARG A 260 27.61 -17.78 20.14
CA ARG A 260 27.11 -18.07 21.48
C ARG A 260 26.85 -16.75 22.19
N SER A 261 25.60 -16.31 22.07
CA SER A 261 25.04 -15.17 22.79
C SER A 261 25.13 -15.40 24.29
N LYS A 262 25.84 -14.52 24.99
CA LYS A 262 25.76 -14.40 26.45
C LYS A 262 25.18 -13.02 26.76
N GLY A 263 24.01 -13.01 27.37
CA GLY A 263 23.32 -11.80 27.80
C GLY A 263 24.17 -11.02 28.79
N GLY A 264 24.29 -9.72 28.54
CA GLY A 264 24.98 -8.76 29.40
C GLY A 264 24.10 -7.52 29.54
N GLN A 265 23.81 -7.16 30.78
CA GLN A 265 23.00 -6.03 31.18
C GLN A 265 23.61 -4.70 30.70
N SER A 266 22.74 -3.74 30.41
CA SER A 266 23.08 -2.41 29.94
C SER A 266 23.48 -1.50 31.09
N GLU A 267 24.77 -1.43 31.38
CA GLU A 267 25.37 -0.29 32.08
C GLU A 267 25.87 0.72 31.03
N PRO A 268 25.60 2.03 31.18
CA PRO A 268 26.03 3.04 30.22
C PRO A 268 27.55 3.24 30.32
N VAL A 269 28.25 2.90 29.24
CA VAL A 269 29.69 3.14 29.10
C VAL A 269 29.95 4.65 29.06
N GLU A 270 30.55 5.19 30.12
CA GLU A 270 31.11 6.53 30.13
C GLU A 270 32.35 6.57 29.21
N THR A 271 32.18 7.15 28.02
CA THR A 271 33.31 7.47 27.15
C THR A 271 33.82 8.88 27.46
N HIS A 272 34.99 8.99 28.09
CA HIS A 272 35.73 10.25 28.14
C HIS A 272 36.13 10.64 26.71
N ARG A 273 35.67 11.79 26.21
CA ARG A 273 36.04 12.30 24.88
C ARG A 273 36.57 13.73 24.96
N ALA A 274 37.68 13.92 24.27
CA ALA A 274 38.46 15.14 24.15
C ALA A 274 37.63 16.36 23.74
N ALA A 275 38.01 17.50 24.31
CA ALA A 275 37.49 18.83 24.01
C ALA A 275 37.74 19.21 22.55
N GLY A 276 36.67 19.64 21.87
CA GLY A 276 36.72 20.22 20.53
C GLY A 276 35.76 19.55 19.56
N THR A 277 34.65 20.23 19.25
CA THR A 277 33.80 20.04 18.04
C THR A 277 32.82 18.86 18.00
N ALA A 278 32.27 18.41 19.12
CA ALA A 278 31.08 17.56 19.08
C ALA A 278 30.10 17.97 20.18
N ALA A 279 29.15 18.84 19.84
CA ALA A 279 27.92 18.96 20.62
C ALA A 279 27.38 17.54 20.86
N SER A 280 27.19 17.17 22.11
CA SER A 280 26.86 15.79 22.48
C SER A 280 25.61 15.35 21.72
N LYS A 281 25.55 14.09 21.25
CA LYS A 281 24.34 13.54 20.60
C LYS A 281 23.06 13.73 21.43
N LYS A 282 23.19 13.96 22.74
CA LYS A 282 22.10 14.33 23.63
C LYS A 282 21.58 15.76 23.36
N GLU A 283 22.48 16.72 23.16
CA GLU A 283 22.17 18.12 22.88
C GLU A 283 21.55 18.30 21.48
N ILE A 284 22.03 17.57 20.46
CA ILE A 284 21.43 17.57 19.12
C ILE A 284 19.98 17.07 19.18
N ARG A 285 19.74 15.99 19.94
CA ARG A 285 18.39 15.46 20.14
C ARG A 285 17.49 16.41 20.92
N GLU A 286 18.01 17.06 21.95
CA GLU A 286 17.26 18.04 22.73
C GLU A 286 16.88 19.26 21.88
N ARG A 287 17.80 19.75 21.04
CA ARG A 287 17.52 20.85 20.11
C ARG A 287 16.48 20.47 19.06
N GLN A 288 16.53 19.25 18.53
CA GLN A 288 15.51 18.73 17.62
C GLN A 288 14.15 18.54 18.32
N ALA A 289 14.15 18.06 19.57
CA ALA A 289 12.94 17.92 20.36
C ALA A 289 12.26 19.26 20.62
N ARG A 290 13.01 20.31 20.97
CA ARG A 290 12.48 21.67 21.15
C ARG A 290 11.90 22.27 19.86
N LEU A 291 12.49 21.96 18.70
CA LEU A 291 11.93 22.38 17.41
C LEU A 291 10.60 21.69 17.11
N LEU A 292 10.50 20.38 17.37
CA LEU A 292 9.26 19.62 17.20
C LEU A 292 8.18 20.07 18.17
N GLU A 293 8.55 20.34 19.42
CA GLU A 293 7.64 20.88 20.44
C GLU A 293 7.07 22.23 20.02
N ARG A 294 7.91 23.13 19.47
CA ARG A 294 7.45 24.41 18.94
C ARG A 294 6.50 24.25 17.75
N GLN A 295 6.79 23.34 16.82
CA GLN A 295 5.89 23.05 15.69
C GLN A 295 4.54 22.48 16.16
N LEU A 296 4.55 21.63 17.18
CA LEU A 296 3.32 21.09 17.79
C LEU A 296 2.51 22.19 18.48
N ALA A 297 3.16 23.10 19.21
CA ALA A 297 2.50 24.21 19.86
C ALA A 297 1.84 25.16 18.83
N GLU A 298 2.55 25.51 17.76
CA GLU A 298 2.02 26.37 16.68
C GLU A 298 0.81 25.72 15.97
N GLU A 299 0.83 24.41 15.73
CA GLU A 299 -0.33 23.70 15.17
C GLU A 299 -1.49 23.59 16.16
N GLN A 300 -1.22 23.39 17.45
CA GLN A 300 -2.27 23.41 18.48
C GLN A 300 -2.94 24.78 18.59
N GLU A 301 -2.17 25.87 18.54
CA GLU A 301 -2.69 27.23 18.52
C GLU A 301 -3.55 27.50 17.28
N ARG A 302 -3.11 27.05 16.09
CA ARG A 302 -3.94 27.14 14.87
C ARG A 302 -5.26 26.40 14.98
N ILE A 303 -5.23 25.18 15.52
CA ILE A 303 -6.44 24.37 15.71
C ILE A 303 -7.37 25.05 16.73
N ALA A 304 -6.82 25.59 17.82
CA ALA A 304 -7.58 26.32 18.82
C ALA A 304 -8.26 27.57 18.24
N GLN A 305 -7.54 28.36 17.44
CA GLN A 305 -8.09 29.53 16.75
C GLN A 305 -9.21 29.15 15.78
N ILE A 306 -9.03 28.11 14.96
CA ILE A 306 -10.08 27.63 14.04
C ILE A 306 -11.31 27.19 14.83
N LYS A 307 -11.12 26.51 15.96
CA LYS A 307 -12.22 26.08 16.83
C LYS A 307 -12.94 27.28 17.45
N GLU A 308 -12.22 28.26 17.95
CA GLU A 308 -12.78 29.49 18.52
C GLU A 308 -13.58 30.29 17.49
N MET A 309 -13.06 30.43 16.27
CA MET A 309 -13.78 31.08 15.17
C MET A 309 -15.08 30.34 14.83
N ARG A 310 -15.07 28.99 14.79
CA ARG A 310 -16.29 28.19 14.57
C ARG A 310 -17.29 28.36 15.70
N GLU A 311 -16.83 28.32 16.95
CA GLU A 311 -17.70 28.54 18.11
C GLU A 311 -18.28 29.97 18.11
N ALA A 312 -17.52 30.98 17.69
CA ALA A 312 -18.00 32.35 17.52
C ALA A 312 -19.07 32.44 16.42
N GLU A 313 -18.83 31.83 15.26
CA GLU A 313 -19.84 31.75 14.18
C GLU A 313 -21.12 31.05 14.64
N GLU A 314 -21.02 29.96 15.40
CA GLU A 314 -22.17 29.27 15.96
C GLU A 314 -22.94 30.14 16.96
N ARG A 315 -22.22 30.84 17.86
CA ARG A 315 -22.82 31.80 18.79
C ARG A 315 -23.53 32.92 18.05
N GLU A 316 -22.93 33.49 17.01
CA GLU A 316 -23.57 34.50 16.17
C GLU A 316 -24.82 33.97 15.47
N ARG A 317 -24.78 32.74 14.94
CA ARG A 317 -25.97 32.11 14.34
C ARG A 317 -27.09 31.92 15.35
N VAL A 318 -26.76 31.55 16.59
CA VAL A 318 -27.75 31.44 17.67
C VAL A 318 -28.33 32.80 18.04
N VAL A 319 -27.50 33.85 18.13
CA VAL A 319 -27.97 35.23 18.39
C VAL A 319 -28.86 35.72 17.25
N LYS A 320 -28.48 35.51 15.98
CA LYS A 320 -29.27 35.86 14.79
C LYS A 320 -30.61 35.11 14.72
N LYS A 321 -30.72 33.92 15.34
CA LYS A 321 -31.96 33.14 15.43
C LYS A 321 -32.85 33.55 16.61
N ARG A 322 -32.35 34.34 17.57
CA ARG A 322 -33.18 34.90 18.64
C ARG A 322 -33.92 36.11 18.09
N ASN A 323 -35.21 36.21 18.40
CA ASN A 323 -36.02 37.34 17.95
C ASN A 323 -35.52 38.62 18.63
N ASN A 324 -35.34 39.68 17.84
CA ASN A 324 -34.90 40.98 18.36
C ASN A 324 -35.99 41.59 19.24
N GLU A 325 -35.62 42.37 20.26
CA GLU A 325 -36.58 43.00 21.19
C GLU A 325 -37.59 43.89 20.46
N GLU A 326 -37.19 44.51 19.35
CA GLU A 326 -38.05 45.32 18.48
C GLU A 326 -39.12 44.48 17.74
N GLU A 327 -38.78 43.26 17.33
CA GLU A 327 -39.73 42.31 16.71
C GLU A 327 -40.74 41.82 17.74
N VAL A 328 -40.29 41.59 18.98
CA VAL A 328 -41.18 41.22 20.10
C VAL A 328 -42.10 42.38 20.46
N GLN A 329 -41.61 43.63 20.48
CA GLN A 329 -42.41 44.82 20.77
C GLN A 329 -43.41 45.12 19.65
N SER A 330 -43.01 45.02 18.38
CA SER A 330 -43.93 45.21 17.24
C SER A 330 -44.98 44.10 17.15
N ALA A 331 -44.64 42.85 17.46
CA ALA A 331 -45.61 41.77 17.59
C ALA A 331 -46.60 42.03 18.73
N ARG A 332 -46.12 42.54 19.88
CA ARG A 332 -46.97 42.92 21.02
C ARG A 332 -47.90 44.10 20.68
N GLN A 333 -47.42 45.11 19.94
CA GLN A 333 -48.23 46.23 19.48
C GLN A 333 -49.32 45.77 18.50
N ARG A 334 -48.98 44.95 17.49
CA ARG A 334 -49.96 44.37 16.56
C ARG A 334 -51.00 43.51 17.26
N TYR A 335 -50.61 42.80 18.33
CA TYR A 335 -51.55 42.04 19.16
C TYR A 335 -52.52 42.96 19.92
N LEU A 336 -52.01 44.04 20.52
CA LEU A 336 -52.84 45.02 21.24
C LEU A 336 -53.80 45.76 20.30
N GLU A 337 -53.38 46.13 19.09
CA GLU A 337 -54.24 46.76 18.09
C GLU A 337 -55.34 45.80 17.61
N ARG A 338 -54.99 44.53 17.36
CA ARG A 338 -55.99 43.51 17.00
C ARG A 338 -57.00 43.29 18.13
N LYS A 339 -56.54 43.35 19.38
CA LYS A 339 -57.42 43.25 20.55
C LYS A 339 -58.32 44.48 20.67
N ARG A 340 -57.78 45.70 20.46
CA ARG A 340 -58.57 46.94 20.45
C ARG A 340 -59.64 46.91 19.36
N ARG A 341 -59.29 46.54 18.12
CA ARG A 341 -60.24 46.42 17.02
C ARG A 341 -61.33 45.38 17.26
N LYS A 342 -61.01 44.26 17.93
CA LYS A 342 -62.03 43.28 18.33
C LYS A 342 -63.03 43.84 19.33
N VAL A 343 -62.54 44.58 20.34
CA VAL A 343 -63.39 45.24 21.34
C VAL A 343 -64.23 46.35 20.70
N GLU A 344 -63.65 47.13 19.78
CA GLU A 344 -64.38 48.14 19.02
C GLU A 344 -65.46 47.50 18.14
N ALA A 345 -65.13 46.41 17.42
CA ALA A 345 -66.10 45.67 16.61
C ALA A 345 -67.25 45.10 17.47
N GLU A 346 -66.96 44.48 18.63
CA GLU A 346 -67.97 44.05 19.61
C GLU A 346 -68.81 45.23 20.13
N SER A 347 -68.20 46.39 20.34
CA SER A 347 -68.93 47.60 20.78
C SER A 347 -69.83 48.17 19.67
N THR A 348 -69.44 48.02 18.39
CA THR A 348 -70.27 48.44 17.25
C THR A 348 -71.37 47.45 16.90
N GLU A 349 -71.17 46.15 17.16
CA GLU A 349 -72.20 45.12 16.98
C GLU A 349 -73.26 45.15 18.08
N THR A 350 -72.95 45.72 19.25
CA THR A 350 -73.88 45.87 20.38
C THR A 350 -74.68 47.19 20.38
N SER A 351 -74.47 48.09 19.41
CA SER A 351 -75.35 49.26 19.19
C SER A 351 -76.35 48.99 18.06
N PRO A 352 -77.63 48.67 18.36
CA PRO A 352 -78.61 48.40 17.32
C PRO A 352 -78.98 49.69 16.57
N THR A 353 -78.92 49.61 15.25
CA THR A 353 -79.40 50.62 14.30
C THR A 353 -80.90 50.84 14.48
N VAL A 354 -81.28 51.94 15.12
CA VAL A 354 -82.64 52.49 15.06
C VAL A 354 -82.83 53.05 13.65
N ALA A 355 -83.42 52.24 12.77
CA ALA A 355 -83.80 52.64 11.42
C ALA A 355 -84.96 53.65 11.50
N ASP A 356 -84.71 54.83 10.95
CA ASP A 356 -85.63 55.93 10.72
C ASP A 356 -86.65 55.54 9.63
N THR A 357 -87.93 55.44 10.00
CA THR A 357 -89.06 55.45 9.07
C THR A 357 -89.86 56.72 9.33
N GLY A 358 -89.76 57.68 8.41
CA GLY A 358 -90.51 58.94 8.40
C GLY A 358 -90.37 59.65 7.07
#